data_AF-A0A0A6P1D1-F1
#
_entry.id   AF-A0A0A6P1D1-F1
#
_cell.length_a   1.000
_cell.length_b   1.000
_cell.length_c   1.000
_cell.angle_alpha   90.00
_cell.angle_beta   90.00
_cell.angle_gamma   90.00
#
_symmetry.space_group_name_H-M   'P 1'
#
loop_
_entity.id
_entity.type
_entity.pdbx_description
1 polymer ?
#
loop_
_entity_poly.entity_id
_entity_poly.type
_entity_poly.pdbx_seq_one_letter_code
_entity_poly.pdbx_strand_id
1 'polypeptide(L)'
;MCKLLTLKADDRKTNPDELVYEIYRAAAAMKDDLTNEQLLLIDQWVGFYKKVSEPRLDKIKKEIKMSFIETTITEHIYNQGWIKGEAKGETKGKKETAINLLQMGIDVEIINQATGFSEKEIKQLSSQFL
;
A
#
# COMPACT_ATOMS: atom_id res chain seq x y z
N MET A 1 0.80 17.96 0.19
CA MET A 1 1.46 17.66 1.49
C MET A 1 1.95 18.92 2.23
N CYS A 2 2.60 19.89 1.57
CA CYS A 2 3.07 21.12 2.25
C CYS A 2 1.98 21.96 2.95
N LYS A 3 0.79 22.16 2.35
CA LYS A 3 -0.29 22.94 2.98
C LYS A 3 -0.84 22.32 4.29
N LEU A 4 -0.89 20.99 4.40
CA LEU A 4 -1.33 20.29 5.61
C LEU A 4 -0.30 20.41 6.74
N LEU A 5 1.00 20.35 6.41
CA LEU A 5 2.06 20.61 7.37
C LEU A 5 2.05 22.07 7.87
N THR A 6 1.72 23.02 7.00
CA THR A 6 1.54 24.44 7.38
C THR A 6 0.34 24.64 8.31
N LEU A 7 -0.78 23.94 8.09
CA LEU A 7 -1.94 23.97 9.00
C LEU A 7 -1.62 23.42 10.39
N LYS A 8 -0.80 22.35 10.48
CA LYS A 8 -0.33 21.80 11.77
C LYS A 8 0.60 22.75 12.53
N ALA A 9 1.31 23.62 11.83
CA ALA A 9 2.27 24.55 12.42
C ALA A 9 1.61 25.82 13.01
N ASP A 10 0.40 26.19 12.57
CA ASP A 10 -0.30 27.38 13.09
C ASP A 10 -1.83 27.21 13.15
N ASP A 11 -2.30 26.18 13.87
CA ASP A 11 -3.72 25.94 14.14
C ASP A 11 -4.26 26.74 15.34
N ARG A 12 -3.49 27.69 15.89
CA ARG A 12 -3.78 28.43 17.13
C ARG A 12 -5.09 29.23 17.11
N LYS A 13 -5.65 29.49 15.93
CA LYS A 13 -6.91 30.24 15.72
C LYS A 13 -8.03 29.41 15.11
N THR A 14 -7.84 28.11 14.90
CA THR A 14 -8.79 27.25 14.20
C THR A 14 -9.40 26.24 15.16
N ASN A 15 -10.72 26.05 15.10
CA ASN A 15 -11.39 25.00 15.86
C ASN A 15 -10.92 23.62 15.32
N PRO A 16 -10.28 22.75 16.15
CA PRO A 16 -9.80 21.45 15.72
C PRO A 16 -10.87 20.56 15.07
N ASP A 17 -12.11 20.60 15.58
CA ASP A 17 -13.22 19.82 15.05
C ASP A 17 -13.61 20.28 13.64
N GLU A 18 -13.68 21.61 13.44
CA GLU A 18 -14.03 22.22 12.17
C GLU A 18 -12.95 21.96 11.11
N LEU A 19 -11.67 22.06 11.51
CA LEU A 19 -10.54 21.74 10.64
C LEU A 19 -10.62 20.30 10.14
N VAL A 20 -10.83 19.33 11.04
CA VAL A 20 -10.92 17.92 10.66
C VAL A 20 -12.13 17.67 9.78
N TYR A 21 -13.27 18.27 10.12
CA TYR A 21 -14.49 18.15 9.33
C TYR A 21 -14.29 18.67 7.89
N GLU A 22 -13.69 19.84 7.72
CA GLU A 22 -13.42 20.42 6.39
C GLU A 22 -12.39 19.61 5.59
N ILE A 23 -11.36 19.06 6.25
CA ILE A 23 -10.39 18.16 5.59
C ILE A 23 -11.11 16.96 4.99
N TYR A 24 -11.93 16.27 5.78
CA TYR A 24 -12.62 15.09 5.28
C TYR A 24 -13.73 15.42 4.28
N ARG A 25 -14.44 16.53 4.45
CA ARG A 25 -15.40 17.03 3.46
C ARG A 25 -14.72 17.27 2.11
N ALA A 26 -13.56 17.92 2.10
CA ALA A 26 -12.79 18.16 0.89
C ALA A 26 -12.29 16.84 0.27
N ALA A 27 -11.77 15.91 1.09
CA ALA A 27 -11.33 14.60 0.62
C ALA A 27 -12.47 13.79 -0.01
N ALA A 28 -13.66 13.80 0.60
CA ALA A 28 -14.84 13.12 0.06
C ALA A 28 -15.34 13.76 -1.25
N ALA A 29 -15.25 15.09 -1.38
CA ALA A 29 -15.60 15.81 -2.61
C ALA A 29 -14.61 15.53 -3.75
N MET A 30 -13.34 15.29 -3.44
CA MET A 30 -12.27 14.99 -4.41
C MET A 30 -12.00 13.49 -4.56
N LYS A 31 -12.89 12.61 -4.08
CA LYS A 31 -12.66 11.16 -4.02
C LYS A 31 -12.29 10.52 -5.35
N ASP A 32 -12.78 11.09 -6.46
CA ASP A 32 -12.55 10.56 -7.81
C ASP A 32 -11.21 11.06 -8.41
N ASP A 33 -10.64 12.12 -7.84
CA ASP A 33 -9.35 12.71 -8.22
C ASP A 33 -8.18 12.24 -7.34
N LEU A 34 -8.48 11.64 -6.18
CA LEU A 34 -7.49 11.17 -5.21
C LEU A 34 -7.29 9.66 -5.33
N THR A 35 -6.04 9.20 -5.20
CA THR A 35 -5.78 7.75 -5.10
C THR A 35 -6.19 7.20 -3.73
N ASN A 36 -6.43 5.89 -3.67
CA ASN A 36 -6.73 5.17 -2.43
C ASN A 36 -5.64 5.40 -1.36
N GLU A 37 -4.37 5.43 -1.75
CA GLU A 37 -3.25 5.71 -0.84
C GLU A 37 -3.29 7.15 -0.33
N GLN A 38 -3.65 8.13 -1.16
CA GLN A 38 -3.74 9.53 -0.75
C GLN A 38 -4.88 9.74 0.26
N LEU A 39 -6.03 9.11 0.04
CA LEU A 39 -7.16 9.13 0.97
C LEU A 39 -6.80 8.48 2.31
N LEU A 40 -6.08 7.35 2.30
CA LEU A 40 -5.58 6.71 3.52
C LEU A 40 -4.58 7.60 4.28
N LEU A 41 -3.66 8.27 3.56
CA LEU A 41 -2.70 9.18 4.17
C LEU A 41 -3.38 10.38 4.83
N ILE A 42 -4.47 10.90 4.24
CA ILE A 42 -5.29 11.95 4.85
C ILE A 42 -5.90 11.45 6.16
N ASP A 43 -6.48 10.25 6.16
CA ASP A 43 -7.11 9.65 7.35
C ASP A 43 -6.09 9.43 8.48
N GLN A 44 -4.94 8.83 8.16
CA GLN A 44 -3.84 8.63 9.11
C GLN A 44 -3.34 9.95 9.67
N TRP A 45 -3.17 10.97 8.82
CA TRP A 45 -2.73 12.29 9.25
C TRP A 45 -3.71 12.93 10.24
N VAL A 46 -5.02 12.81 10.00
CA VAL A 46 -6.06 13.26 10.93
C VAL A 46 -6.02 12.45 12.23
N GLY A 47 -5.80 11.13 12.18
CA GLY A 47 -5.64 10.31 13.39
C GLY A 47 -4.43 10.68 14.26
N PHE A 48 -3.37 11.22 13.64
CA PHE A 48 -2.23 11.81 14.36
C PHE A 48 -2.51 13.22 14.90
N TYR A 49 -3.59 13.87 14.47
CA TYR A 49 -4.03 15.15 15.00
C TYR A 49 -4.79 14.95 16.32
N LYS A 50 -4.03 14.74 17.40
CA LYS A 50 -4.51 14.41 18.76
C LYS A 50 -5.36 15.50 19.46
N LYS A 51 -5.74 16.57 18.75
CA LYS A 51 -6.58 17.66 19.28
C LYS A 51 -8.09 17.37 19.18
N VAL A 52 -8.48 16.35 18.42
CA VAL A 52 -9.85 15.84 18.35
C VAL A 52 -9.88 14.46 18.97
N SER A 53 -10.87 14.17 19.82
CA SER A 53 -11.00 12.86 20.46
C SER A 53 -11.42 11.79 19.45
N GLU A 54 -11.01 10.54 19.66
CA GLU A 54 -11.39 9.41 18.79
C GLU A 54 -12.91 9.27 18.63
N PRO A 55 -13.75 9.35 19.69
CA PRO A 55 -15.20 9.29 19.52
C PRO A 55 -15.77 10.42 18.66
N ARG A 56 -15.15 11.60 18.70
CA ARG A 56 -15.57 12.74 17.87
C ARG A 56 -15.16 12.54 16.41
N LEU A 57 -13.94 12.05 16.18
CA LEU A 57 -13.47 11.66 14.84
C LEU A 57 -14.39 10.63 14.20
N ASP A 58 -14.77 9.59 14.94
CA ASP A 58 -15.70 8.56 14.45
C ASP A 58 -17.06 9.14 14.05
N LYS A 59 -17.59 10.07 14.85
CA LYS A 59 -18.84 10.76 14.53
C LYS A 59 -18.72 11.55 13.23
N ILE A 60 -17.64 12.32 13.08
CA ILE A 60 -17.36 13.09 11.86
C ILE A 60 -17.25 12.14 10.65
N LYS A 61 -16.45 11.06 10.76
CA LYS A 61 -16.29 10.05 9.70
C LYS A 61 -17.62 9.43 9.26
N LYS A 62 -18.54 9.17 10.20
CA LYS A 62 -19.89 8.65 9.91
C LYS A 62 -20.76 9.69 9.18
N GLU A 63 -20.78 10.93 9.65
CA GLU A 63 -21.59 12.02 9.06
C GLU A 63 -21.27 12.25 7.58
N ILE A 64 -19.99 12.14 7.22
CA ILE A 64 -19.48 12.37 5.87
C ILE A 64 -19.27 11.07 5.06
N LYS A 65 -19.64 9.91 5.62
CA LYS A 65 -19.46 8.58 5.03
C LYS A 65 -18.00 8.20 4.73
N MET A 66 -17.03 8.85 5.36
CA MET A 66 -15.61 8.50 5.23
C MET A 66 -15.30 7.12 5.82
N SER A 67 -16.05 6.65 6.82
CA SER A 67 -15.83 5.30 7.39
C SER A 67 -16.01 4.19 6.33
N PHE A 68 -16.94 4.37 5.38
CA PHE A 68 -17.16 3.42 4.29
C PHE A 68 -16.03 3.47 3.25
N ILE A 69 -15.51 4.67 2.99
CA ILE A 69 -14.37 4.91 2.09
C ILE A 69 -13.10 4.27 2.69
N GLU A 70 -12.86 4.46 3.99
CA GLU A 70 -11.72 3.87 4.72
C GLU A 70 -11.71 2.33 4.64
N THR A 71 -12.84 1.68 4.91
CA THR A 71 -12.95 0.21 4.80
C THR A 71 -12.67 -0.26 3.39
N THR A 72 -13.30 0.36 2.38
CA THR A 72 -13.14 -0.02 0.96
C THR A 72 -11.70 0.14 0.48
N ILE A 73 -11.04 1.22 0.88
CA ILE A 73 -9.63 1.49 0.57
C ILE A 73 -8.72 0.47 1.26
N THR A 74 -8.96 0.20 2.53
CA THR A 74 -8.14 -0.73 3.32
C THR A 74 -8.22 -2.13 2.74
N GLU A 75 -9.42 -2.61 2.41
CA GLU A 75 -9.63 -3.90 1.75
C GLU A 75 -8.96 -3.95 0.38
N HIS A 76 -9.08 -2.89 -0.42
CA HIS A 76 -8.43 -2.82 -1.73
C HIS A 76 -6.89 -2.91 -1.62
N ILE A 77 -6.29 -2.12 -0.72
CA ILE A 77 -4.84 -2.11 -0.50
C ILE A 77 -4.36 -3.46 0.05
N TYR A 78 -5.10 -4.05 1.00
CA TYR A 78 -4.81 -5.37 1.54
C TYR A 78 -4.80 -6.43 0.44
N ASN A 79 -5.84 -6.46 -0.41
CA ASN A 79 -5.94 -7.41 -1.53
C ASN A 79 -4.83 -7.20 -2.56
N GLN A 80 -4.52 -5.96 -2.92
CA GLN A 80 -3.39 -5.65 -3.81
C GLN A 80 -2.05 -6.08 -3.20
N GLY A 81 -1.88 -5.88 -1.89
CA GLY A 81 -0.71 -6.33 -1.14
C GLY A 81 -0.56 -7.85 -1.16
N TRP A 82 -1.66 -8.57 -0.93
CA TRP A 82 -1.70 -10.03 -0.97
C TRP A 82 -1.34 -10.57 -2.36
N ILE A 83 -1.99 -10.09 -3.42
CA ILE A 83 -1.73 -10.51 -4.82
C ILE A 83 -0.27 -10.25 -5.20
N LYS A 84 0.26 -9.06 -4.88
CA LYS A 84 1.67 -8.73 -5.15
C LYS A 84 2.61 -9.62 -4.33
N GLY A 85 2.26 -9.93 -3.08
CA GLY A 85 3.02 -10.80 -2.20
C GLY A 85 3.10 -12.23 -2.73
N GLU A 86 1.96 -12.79 -3.11
CA GLU A 86 1.85 -14.14 -3.68
C GLU A 86 2.66 -14.27 -4.98
N ALA A 87 2.47 -13.35 -5.94
CA ALA A 87 3.20 -13.36 -7.20
C ALA A 87 4.73 -13.22 -7.01
N LYS A 88 5.16 -12.34 -6.08
CA LYS A 88 6.58 -12.19 -5.74
C LYS A 88 7.12 -13.44 -5.06
N GLY A 89 6.36 -14.04 -4.15
CA GLY A 89 6.71 -15.27 -3.44
C GLY A 89 6.88 -16.45 -4.39
N GLU A 90 5.92 -16.65 -5.30
CA GLU A 90 5.99 -17.69 -6.32
C GLU A 90 7.20 -17.51 -7.24
N THR A 91 7.44 -16.29 -7.73
CA THR A 91 8.60 -15.97 -8.57
C THR A 91 9.91 -16.22 -7.84
N LYS A 92 10.01 -15.81 -6.57
CA LYS A 92 11.20 -16.01 -5.74
C LYS A 92 11.45 -17.50 -5.50
N GLY A 93 10.41 -18.26 -5.14
CA GLY A 93 10.49 -19.71 -4.95
C GLY A 93 10.96 -20.43 -6.21
N LYS A 94 10.38 -20.12 -7.38
CA LYS A 94 10.81 -20.68 -8.66
C LYS A 94 12.28 -20.36 -8.97
N LYS A 95 12.76 -19.15 -8.65
CA LYS A 95 14.18 -18.78 -8.85
C LYS A 95 15.11 -19.57 -7.93
N GLU A 96 14.76 -19.69 -6.65
CA GLU A 96 15.52 -20.49 -5.68
C GLU A 96 15.55 -21.96 -6.10
N THR A 97 14.43 -22.52 -6.57
CA THR A 97 14.38 -23.86 -7.15
C THR A 97 15.31 -23.99 -8.35
N ALA A 98 15.27 -23.07 -9.31
CA ALA A 98 16.15 -23.09 -10.49
C ALA A 98 17.63 -23.07 -10.11
N ILE A 99 18.00 -22.22 -9.15
CA ILE A 99 19.38 -22.10 -8.65
C ILE A 99 19.84 -23.41 -7.98
N ASN A 100 19.01 -23.98 -7.11
CA ASN A 100 19.36 -25.23 -6.41
C ASN A 100 19.52 -26.39 -7.39
N LEU A 101 18.63 -26.51 -8.39
CA LEU A 101 18.73 -27.56 -9.41
C LEU A 101 19.98 -27.38 -10.29
N LEU A 102 20.32 -26.14 -10.65
CA LEU A 102 21.58 -25.85 -11.37
C LEU A 102 22.80 -26.27 -10.55
N GLN A 103 22.82 -25.96 -9.25
CA GLN A 103 23.91 -26.35 -8.35
C GLN A 103 24.02 -27.88 -8.19
N MET A 104 22.91 -28.60 -8.32
CA MET A 104 22.88 -30.06 -8.36
C MET A 104 23.29 -30.65 -9.71
N GLY A 105 23.60 -29.83 -10.71
CA GLY A 105 24.01 -30.26 -12.05
C GLY A 105 22.86 -30.79 -12.91
N ILE A 106 21.61 -30.43 -12.60
CA ILE A 106 20.44 -30.80 -13.40
C ILE A 106 20.47 -30.02 -14.72
N ASP A 107 20.08 -30.69 -15.80
CA ASP A 107 20.05 -30.11 -17.14
C ASP A 107 19.08 -28.91 -17.24
N VAL A 108 19.48 -27.88 -17.98
CA VAL A 108 18.74 -26.63 -18.14
C VAL A 108 17.33 -26.85 -18.71
N GLU A 109 17.16 -27.84 -19.60
CA GLU A 109 15.85 -28.18 -20.18
C GLU A 109 14.89 -28.72 -19.11
N ILE A 110 15.38 -29.56 -18.20
CA ILE A 110 14.61 -30.08 -17.06
C ILE A 110 14.26 -28.94 -16.09
N ILE A 111 15.19 -28.02 -15.84
CA ILE A 111 14.96 -26.87 -14.96
C ILE A 111 13.90 -25.93 -15.55
N ASN A 112 13.93 -25.71 -16.87
CA ASN A 112 12.89 -24.95 -17.58
C ASN A 112 11.52 -25.60 -17.37
N GLN A 113 11.40 -26.92 -17.57
CA GLN A 113 10.13 -27.64 -17.34
C GLN A 113 9.64 -27.52 -15.88
N ALA A 114 10.53 -27.56 -14.90
CA ALA A 114 10.18 -27.49 -13.48
C ALA A 114 9.80 -26.08 -12.99
N THR A 115 10.37 -25.03 -13.57
CA THR A 115 10.27 -23.65 -13.04
C THR A 115 9.57 -22.67 -13.97
N GLY A 116 9.49 -22.99 -15.27
CA GLY A 116 8.96 -22.13 -16.32
C GLY A 116 9.91 -21.02 -16.77
N PHE A 117 11.15 -20.96 -16.28
CA PHE A 117 12.15 -20.00 -16.75
C PHE A 117 12.77 -20.43 -18.08
N SER A 118 12.99 -19.46 -18.97
CA SER A 118 13.72 -19.69 -20.21
C SER A 118 15.19 -20.04 -19.92
N GLU A 119 15.85 -20.73 -20.86
CA GLU A 119 17.27 -21.05 -20.71
C GLU A 119 18.14 -19.81 -20.47
N LYS A 120 17.79 -18.67 -21.10
CA LYS A 120 18.52 -17.42 -20.94
C LYS A 120 18.40 -16.90 -19.51
N GLU A 121 17.21 -16.94 -18.93
CA GLU A 121 16.98 -16.55 -17.53
C GLU A 121 17.72 -17.50 -16.57
N ILE A 122 17.68 -18.81 -16.83
CA ILE A 122 18.40 -19.81 -16.03
C ILE A 122 19.92 -19.56 -16.07
N LYS A 123 20.50 -19.31 -17.25
CA LYS A 123 21.92 -18.98 -17.42
C LYS A 123 22.31 -17.63 -16.79
N GLN A 124 21.38 -16.68 -16.70
CA GLN A 124 21.61 -15.41 -16.00
C GLN A 124 21.62 -15.60 -14.48
N LEU A 125 20.78 -16.50 -13.93
CA LEU A 125 20.77 -16.82 -12.51
C LEU A 125 22.11 -17.40 -12.04
N SER A 126 22.80 -18.20 -12.86
CA SER A 126 24.13 -18.74 -12.51
C SER A 126 25.22 -17.66 -12.47
N SER A 127 25.06 -16.58 -13.25
CA SER A 127 26.03 -15.49 -13.35
C SER A 127 25.96 -14.51 -12.17
N GLN A 128 24.92 -14.63 -11.33
CA GLN A 128 24.67 -13.74 -10.20
C GLN A 128 25.27 -14.28 -8.87
N PHE A 129 25.86 -15.48 -8.91
CA PHE A 129 26.43 -16.20 -7.76
C PHE A 129 27.92 -16.59 -7.91
N LEU A 130 28.56 -16.21 -9.03
CA LEU A 130 30.02 -16.28 -9.23
C LEU A 130 30.63 -14.88 -9.11
#